data_AF-A0A2V6DQL4-F1
#
_entry.id   AF-A0A2V6DQL4-F1
#
_cell.length_a   1.000
_cell.length_b   1.000
_cell.length_c   1.000
_cell.angle_alpha   90.00
_cell.angle_beta   90.00
_cell.angle_gamma   90.00
#
_symmetry.space_group_name_H-M   'P 1'
#
loop_
_entity.id
_entity.type
_entity.pdbx_description
1 polymer ?
#
loop_
_entity_poly.entity_id
_entity_poly.type
_entity_poly.pdbx_seq_one_letter_code
_entity_poly.pdbx_strand_id
1 'polypeptide(L)'
;MRRLAIATFVACAARTVFAQGGPPMITDDPGTPGNGKWENNIAIVFEHPPNEWSIETPQFDLNYGWGDHIQLNLQTGPVLLKRSDHGPIGGLGETELAVKWRFLDEDRSGLDMSMYPRVIFNITQSSVRRGLSEDGTRVRLPLEIAKKFGRLELNPEVGVLVSTVGRSEWIYGFVAGTELTKKTEVMAELNGFSRSNFSQDELAINFGWRHKFSEHAIWIGSVGHELRSPDAPTAWIGYFGVQLVY
;
A
#
# COMPACT_ATOMS: atom_id res chain seq x y z
N MET A 1 50.59 14.80 31.33
CA MET A 1 49.53 15.10 30.35
C MET A 1 49.27 13.87 29.50
N ARG A 2 48.30 13.04 29.87
CA ARG A 2 47.84 11.88 29.10
C ARG A 2 46.33 12.05 28.90
N ARG A 3 45.90 12.33 27.67
CA ARG A 3 44.48 12.43 27.33
C ARG A 3 44.02 11.03 26.90
N LEU A 4 43.13 10.44 27.71
CA LEU A 4 42.41 9.21 27.40
C LEU A 4 41.27 9.59 26.43
N ALA A 5 41.33 9.11 25.20
CA ALA A 5 40.23 9.28 24.25
C ALA A 5 39.19 8.18 24.53
N ILE A 6 38.02 8.58 25.01
CA ILE A 6 36.85 7.71 25.15
C ILE A 6 36.18 7.67 23.77
N ALA A 7 36.30 6.54 23.09
CA ALA A 7 35.53 6.27 21.88
C ALA A 7 34.15 5.75 22.30
N THR A 8 33.15 6.64 22.28
CA THR A 8 31.75 6.26 22.47
C THR A 8 31.26 5.61 21.18
N PHE A 9 31.11 4.28 21.21
CA PHE A 9 30.44 3.53 20.15
C PHE A 9 28.94 3.75 20.28
N VAL A 10 28.38 4.70 19.51
CA VAL A 10 26.93 4.83 19.38
C VAL A 10 26.49 3.69 18.47
N ALA A 11 25.96 2.62 19.08
CA ALA A 11 25.24 1.60 18.35
C ALA A 11 23.98 2.27 17.76
N CYS A 12 24.00 2.53 16.45
CA CYS A 12 22.81 2.82 15.66
C CYS A 12 21.91 1.58 15.70
N ALA A 13 21.07 1.47 16.73
CA ALA A 13 19.89 0.64 16.65
C ALA A 13 19.07 1.20 15.48
N ALA A 14 19.09 0.49 14.35
CA ALA A 14 18.21 0.76 13.22
C ALA A 14 16.78 0.72 13.77
N ARG A 15 16.22 1.90 14.02
CA ARG A 15 14.79 2.03 14.21
C ARG A 15 14.22 1.62 12.87
N THR A 16 13.64 0.43 12.80
CA THR A 16 12.62 0.14 11.79
C THR A 16 11.54 1.19 12.01
N VAL A 17 11.67 2.31 11.29
CA VAL A 17 10.59 3.25 11.09
C VAL A 17 9.57 2.43 10.34
N PHE A 18 8.56 1.95 11.08
CA PHE A 18 7.34 1.47 10.46
C PHE A 18 6.74 2.71 9.84
N ALA A 19 6.96 2.88 8.56
CA ALA A 19 6.31 3.93 7.81
C ALA A 19 4.81 3.58 7.79
N GLN A 20 3.95 4.59 7.97
CA GLN A 20 2.53 4.38 8.33
C GLN A 20 1.58 4.26 7.14
N GLY A 21 2.08 4.40 5.91
CA GLY A 21 1.36 4.10 4.68
C GLY A 21 1.56 2.64 4.25
N GLY A 22 1.07 2.28 3.07
CA GLY A 22 1.06 0.90 2.58
C GLY A 22 0.14 0.01 3.42
N PRO A 23 0.16 -1.33 3.23
CA PRO A 23 -0.81 -2.23 3.85
C PRO A 23 -0.96 -2.03 5.37
N PRO A 24 -2.19 -1.83 5.89
CA PRO A 24 -3.49 -2.07 5.26
C PRO A 24 -4.12 -0.85 4.57
N MET A 25 -3.38 0.25 4.42
CA MET A 25 -3.82 1.46 3.71
C MET A 25 -3.57 1.34 2.19
N ILE A 26 -4.27 2.14 1.39
CA ILE A 26 -4.18 2.12 -0.09
C ILE A 26 -3.02 3.01 -0.58
N THR A 27 -2.78 4.09 0.15
CA THR A 27 -1.75 5.10 -0.07
C THR A 27 -0.47 4.65 0.59
N ASP A 28 0.63 4.70 -0.15
CA ASP A 28 1.91 4.23 0.31
C ASP A 28 2.74 5.29 1.03
N ASP A 29 3.84 4.83 1.61
CA ASP A 29 4.87 5.65 2.24
C ASP A 29 6.26 5.33 1.67
N PRO A 30 7.28 6.15 1.99
CA PRO A 30 8.64 5.92 1.52
C PRO A 30 9.41 4.77 2.18
N GLY A 31 8.82 4.07 3.16
CA GLY A 31 9.45 2.99 3.90
C GLY A 31 9.88 1.83 3.01
N THR A 32 11.02 1.21 3.37
CA THR A 32 11.53 -0.01 2.73
C THR A 32 11.88 -1.06 3.80
N PRO A 33 11.87 -2.37 3.49
CA PRO A 33 12.16 -3.42 4.45
C PRO A 33 13.58 -3.34 5.04
N GLY A 34 14.53 -2.77 4.28
CA GLY A 34 15.95 -2.71 4.61
C GLY A 34 16.76 -3.89 4.05
N ASN A 35 18.09 -3.77 4.06
CA ASN A 35 18.95 -4.66 3.28
C ASN A 35 18.80 -6.15 3.62
N GLY A 36 18.40 -6.95 2.63
CA GLY A 36 18.26 -8.40 2.74
C GLY A 36 17.03 -8.86 3.54
N LYS A 37 16.15 -7.93 3.93
CA LYS A 37 14.96 -8.21 4.72
C LYS A 37 13.75 -8.42 3.84
N TRP A 38 12.84 -9.25 4.33
CA TRP A 38 11.55 -9.51 3.74
C TRP A 38 10.43 -8.94 4.60
N GLU A 39 9.41 -8.45 3.93
CA GLU A 39 8.14 -8.07 4.52
C GLU A 39 7.00 -8.63 3.65
N ASN A 40 6.35 -9.68 4.13
CA ASN A 40 5.36 -10.42 3.37
C ASN A 40 3.98 -10.27 4.00
N ASN A 41 3.05 -9.75 3.22
CA ASN A 41 1.67 -9.56 3.56
C ASN A 41 0.83 -10.69 2.97
N ILE A 42 0.05 -11.34 3.83
CA ILE A 42 -0.94 -12.34 3.42
C ILE A 42 -2.30 -11.87 3.92
N ALA A 43 -3.22 -11.58 3.01
CA ALA A 43 -4.44 -10.89 3.34
C ALA A 43 -5.69 -11.37 2.61
N ILE A 44 -6.83 -10.95 3.15
CA ILE A 44 -8.12 -10.90 2.51
C ILE A 44 -8.37 -9.42 2.19
N VAL A 45 -8.56 -9.12 0.91
CA VAL A 45 -8.99 -7.79 0.47
C VAL A 45 -10.40 -7.93 -0.07
N PHE A 46 -11.30 -7.02 0.27
CA PHE A 46 -12.67 -7.06 -0.23
C PHE A 46 -13.18 -5.69 -0.66
N GLU A 47 -14.08 -5.73 -1.63
CA GLU A 47 -14.86 -4.59 -2.11
C GLU A 47 -16.32 -5.02 -2.21
N HIS A 48 -17.22 -4.20 -1.68
CA HIS A 48 -18.64 -4.51 -1.62
C HIS A 48 -19.51 -3.30 -2.02
N PRO A 49 -19.68 -3.06 -3.33
CA PRO A 49 -20.76 -2.23 -3.84
C PRO A 49 -22.13 -2.92 -3.68
N PRO A 50 -23.28 -2.21 -3.84
CA PRO A 50 -24.61 -2.76 -3.56
C PRO A 50 -25.02 -4.04 -4.31
N ASN A 51 -24.48 -4.27 -5.51
CA ASN A 51 -24.89 -5.39 -6.38
C ASN A 51 -23.75 -6.36 -6.72
N GLU A 52 -22.57 -6.15 -6.12
CA GLU A 52 -21.38 -6.93 -6.39
C GLU A 52 -20.56 -7.10 -5.11
N TRP A 53 -19.85 -8.20 -5.02
CA TRP A 53 -18.94 -8.48 -3.92
C TRP A 53 -17.70 -9.16 -4.49
N SER A 54 -16.55 -8.52 -4.30
CA SER A 54 -15.25 -9.00 -4.71
C SER A 54 -14.41 -9.32 -3.47
N ILE A 55 -13.71 -10.44 -3.49
CA ILE A 55 -12.74 -10.83 -2.47
C ILE A 55 -11.49 -11.36 -3.14
N GLU A 56 -10.34 -10.78 -2.84
CA GLU A 56 -9.03 -11.35 -3.16
C GLU A 56 -8.51 -12.11 -1.94
N THR A 57 -8.37 -13.44 -2.05
CA THR A 57 -7.93 -14.25 -0.90
C THR A 57 -7.36 -15.63 -1.26
N PRO A 58 -6.13 -15.97 -0.78
CA PRO A 58 -5.19 -15.06 -0.12
C PRO A 58 -4.54 -14.13 -1.16
N GLN A 59 -4.56 -12.83 -0.91
CA GLN A 59 -3.64 -11.91 -1.56
C GLN A 59 -2.25 -12.13 -0.96
N PHE A 60 -1.25 -12.26 -1.83
CA PHE A 60 0.15 -12.25 -1.48
C PHE A 60 0.75 -10.94 -1.94
N ASP A 61 1.40 -10.22 -1.02
CA ASP A 61 2.19 -9.04 -1.31
C ASP A 61 3.58 -9.25 -0.68
N LEU A 62 4.57 -9.44 -1.53
CA LEU A 62 5.91 -9.87 -1.16
C LEU A 62 6.90 -8.73 -1.38
N ASN A 63 7.53 -8.25 -0.30
CA ASN A 63 8.46 -7.14 -0.34
C ASN A 63 9.86 -7.60 0.08
N TYR A 64 10.86 -7.28 -0.74
CA TYR A 64 12.27 -7.57 -0.47
C TYR A 64 13.12 -6.31 -0.53
N GLY A 65 13.88 -6.03 0.53
CA GLY A 65 14.81 -4.90 0.57
C GLY A 65 16.15 -5.22 -0.09
N TRP A 66 16.50 -4.45 -1.13
CA TRP A 66 17.84 -4.45 -1.72
C TRP A 66 18.60 -3.21 -1.23
N GLY A 67 19.50 -3.40 -0.27
CA GLY A 67 20.08 -2.26 0.44
C GLY A 67 19.04 -1.55 1.31
N ASP A 68 19.35 -0.32 1.72
CA ASP A 68 18.48 0.44 2.64
C ASP A 68 17.51 1.38 1.93
N HIS A 69 17.56 1.42 0.59
CA HIS A 69 16.87 2.42 -0.23
C HIS A 69 16.01 1.82 -1.34
N ILE A 70 16.09 0.53 -1.61
CA ILE A 70 15.33 -0.14 -2.67
C ILE A 70 14.48 -1.25 -2.08
N GLN A 71 13.23 -1.32 -2.51
CA GLN A 71 12.34 -2.46 -2.27
C GLN A 71 11.88 -3.02 -3.61
N LEU A 72 11.98 -4.33 -3.76
CA LEU A 72 11.38 -5.09 -4.85
C LEU A 72 10.06 -5.67 -4.36
N ASN A 73 9.03 -5.58 -5.17
CA ASN A 73 7.69 -6.03 -4.81
C ASN A 73 7.07 -6.92 -5.89
N LEU A 74 6.36 -7.94 -5.42
CA LEU A 74 5.44 -8.75 -6.22
C LEU A 74 4.15 -8.92 -5.42
N GLN A 75 3.02 -8.52 -6.03
CA GLN A 75 1.70 -8.73 -5.46
C GLN A 75 0.79 -9.50 -6.44
N THR A 76 0.05 -10.49 -5.92
CA THR A 76 -0.99 -11.21 -6.67
C THR A 76 -1.88 -12.05 -5.74
N GLY A 77 -3.07 -12.40 -6.19
CA GLY A 77 -3.97 -13.30 -5.47
C GLY A 77 -5.12 -13.79 -6.34
N PRO A 78 -5.79 -14.89 -5.94
CA PRO A 78 -7.04 -15.30 -6.56
C PRO A 78 -8.18 -14.41 -6.08
N VAL A 79 -9.05 -14.02 -7.02
CA VAL A 79 -10.24 -13.21 -6.79
C VAL A 79 -11.48 -14.08 -6.95
N LEU A 80 -12.41 -13.92 -6.02
CA LEU A 80 -13.77 -14.42 -6.09
C LEU A 80 -14.71 -13.24 -6.27
N LEU A 81 -15.48 -13.27 -7.37
CA LEU A 81 -16.44 -12.23 -7.71
C LEU A 81 -17.85 -12.80 -7.68
N LYS A 82 -18.76 -12.15 -6.95
CA LYS A 82 -20.17 -12.48 -6.90
C LYS A 82 -21.01 -11.27 -7.29
N ARG A 83 -21.86 -11.44 -8.30
CA ARG A 83 -22.86 -10.46 -8.73
C ARG A 83 -24.25 -10.94 -8.35
N SER A 84 -25.19 -10.03 -8.07
CA SER A 84 -26.54 -10.39 -7.61
C SER A 84 -27.26 -11.42 -8.50
N ASP A 85 -27.04 -11.37 -9.82
CA ASP A 85 -27.77 -12.18 -10.81
C ASP A 85 -27.01 -13.43 -11.30
N HIS A 86 -25.80 -13.69 -10.78
CA HIS A 86 -24.94 -14.78 -11.25
C HIS A 86 -24.31 -15.56 -10.08
N GLY A 87 -23.94 -16.82 -10.34
CA GLY A 87 -23.13 -17.59 -9.40
C GLY A 87 -21.74 -16.96 -9.22
N PRO A 88 -21.04 -17.25 -8.11
CA PRO A 88 -19.70 -16.72 -7.90
C PRO A 88 -18.74 -17.27 -8.95
N ILE A 89 -17.87 -16.41 -9.47
CA ILE A 89 -16.82 -16.77 -10.42
C ILE A 89 -15.47 -16.51 -9.78
N GLY A 90 -14.52 -17.42 -10.02
CA GLY A 90 -13.19 -17.37 -9.43
C GLY A 90 -12.08 -17.47 -10.47
N GLY A 91 -10.95 -16.83 -10.19
CA GLY A 91 -9.76 -16.89 -11.03
C GLY A 91 -8.65 -16.05 -10.44
N LEU A 92 -7.51 -15.99 -11.13
CA LEU A 92 -6.42 -15.12 -10.71
C LEU A 92 -6.82 -13.66 -10.98
N GLY A 93 -6.63 -12.80 -9.98
CA GLY A 93 -6.72 -11.36 -10.16
C GLY A 93 -5.54 -10.81 -10.93
N GLU A 94 -5.26 -9.54 -10.72
CA GLU A 94 -4.11 -8.89 -11.31
C GLU A 94 -2.81 -9.31 -10.62
N THR A 95 -1.72 -9.05 -11.31
CA THR A 95 -0.37 -9.19 -10.79
C THR A 95 0.32 -7.84 -10.90
N GLU A 96 0.99 -7.46 -9.84
CA GLU A 96 1.76 -6.22 -9.75
C GLU A 96 3.23 -6.55 -9.50
N LEU A 97 4.09 -5.89 -10.26
CA LEU A 97 5.53 -5.87 -10.05
C LEU A 97 5.98 -4.44 -9.84
N ALA A 98 6.77 -4.20 -8.81
CA ALA A 98 7.15 -2.85 -8.46
C ALA A 98 8.54 -2.72 -7.87
N VAL A 99 9.09 -1.51 -8.00
CA VAL A 99 10.38 -1.12 -7.41
C VAL A 99 10.18 0.18 -6.66
N LYS A 100 10.33 0.17 -5.35
CA LYS A 100 10.38 1.40 -4.56
C LYS A 100 11.81 1.88 -4.47
N TRP A 101 12.03 3.17 -4.64
CA TRP A 101 13.30 3.82 -4.41
C TRP A 101 13.13 5.02 -3.48
N ARG A 102 13.56 4.85 -2.23
CA ARG A 102 13.70 5.95 -1.26
C ARG A 102 14.98 6.71 -1.55
N PHE A 103 14.86 7.96 -2.00
CA PHE A 103 15.99 8.80 -2.37
C PHE A 103 16.26 9.93 -1.38
N LEU A 104 15.33 10.21 -0.46
CA LEU A 104 15.57 11.05 0.71
C LEU A 104 15.25 10.28 1.98
N ASP A 105 16.14 10.43 2.98
CA ASP A 105 15.99 9.88 4.32
C ASP A 105 15.73 11.02 5.33
N GLU A 106 14.75 10.84 6.23
CA GLU A 106 14.36 11.82 7.24
C GLU A 106 15.53 12.16 8.17
N ASP A 107 16.32 11.17 8.58
CA ASP A 107 17.48 11.36 9.45
C ASP A 107 18.51 12.36 8.89
N ARG A 108 18.56 12.52 7.56
CA ARG A 108 19.50 13.40 6.86
C ARG A 108 18.87 14.69 6.37
N SER A 109 17.58 14.66 6.02
CA SER A 109 16.92 15.74 5.26
C SER A 109 15.67 16.32 5.93
N GLY A 110 15.20 15.72 7.03
CA GLY A 110 14.03 16.16 7.79
C GLY A 110 12.66 15.79 7.17
N LEU A 111 12.68 14.91 6.16
CA LEU A 111 11.53 14.23 5.54
C LEU A 111 12.02 12.98 4.78
N ASP A 112 11.17 11.96 4.62
CA ASP A 112 11.44 10.84 3.73
C ASP A 112 10.75 11.06 2.38
N MET A 113 11.40 10.68 1.28
CA MET A 113 10.79 10.68 -0.07
C MET A 113 11.19 9.48 -0.90
N SER A 114 10.22 9.02 -1.67
CA SER A 114 10.30 7.80 -2.45
C SER A 114 9.54 7.95 -3.77
N MET A 115 9.98 7.20 -4.79
CA MET A 115 9.13 6.85 -5.92
C MET A 115 8.88 5.35 -5.91
N TYR A 116 7.64 4.95 -6.19
CA TYR A 116 7.29 3.53 -6.25
C TYR A 116 6.64 3.12 -7.57
N PRO A 117 7.39 3.12 -8.69
CA PRO A 117 6.90 2.61 -9.97
C PRO A 117 6.38 1.18 -9.87
N ARG A 118 5.15 0.98 -10.37
CA ARG A 118 4.44 -0.30 -10.36
C ARG A 118 3.91 -0.60 -11.76
N VAL A 119 4.01 -1.86 -12.17
CA VAL A 119 3.41 -2.38 -13.40
C VAL A 119 2.37 -3.42 -13.03
N ILE A 120 1.12 -3.15 -13.39
CA ILE A 120 -0.07 -3.96 -13.07
C ILE A 120 -0.54 -4.61 -14.37
N PHE A 121 -0.69 -5.92 -14.38
CA PHE A 121 -1.06 -6.69 -15.57
C PHE A 121 -1.84 -7.96 -15.21
N ASN A 122 -2.55 -8.50 -16.18
CA ASN A 122 -3.20 -9.80 -16.05
C ASN A 122 -2.29 -10.92 -16.59
N ILE A 123 -2.21 -12.05 -15.87
CA ILE A 123 -1.52 -13.26 -16.36
C ILE A 123 -2.42 -14.04 -17.32
N THR A 124 -3.74 -14.07 -17.06
CA THR A 124 -4.68 -14.85 -17.87
C THR A 124 -5.74 -13.96 -18.51
N GLN A 125 -5.84 -14.05 -19.83
CA GLN A 125 -6.92 -13.41 -20.61
C GLN A 125 -8.32 -13.93 -20.22
N SER A 126 -8.40 -15.10 -19.59
CA SER A 126 -9.65 -15.63 -19.05
C SER A 126 -10.17 -14.82 -17.87
N SER A 127 -9.28 -14.21 -17.09
CA SER A 127 -9.65 -13.34 -15.97
C SER A 127 -10.29 -12.05 -16.47
N VAL A 128 -9.70 -11.44 -17.50
CA VAL A 128 -10.24 -10.25 -18.18
C VAL A 128 -11.63 -10.51 -18.74
N ARG A 129 -11.81 -11.58 -19.53
CA ARG A 129 -13.13 -11.91 -20.11
C ARG A 129 -14.22 -12.19 -19.08
N ARG A 130 -13.83 -12.57 -17.86
CA ARG A 130 -14.74 -12.86 -16.75
C ARG A 130 -14.94 -11.66 -15.82
N GLY A 131 -14.22 -10.56 -16.05
CA GLY A 131 -14.26 -9.35 -15.22
C GLY A 131 -13.58 -9.53 -13.86
N LEU A 132 -12.55 -10.38 -13.78
CA LEU A 132 -11.74 -10.59 -12.56
C LEU A 132 -10.46 -9.73 -12.54
N SER A 133 -10.15 -9.07 -13.65
CA SER A 133 -8.97 -8.22 -13.83
C SER A 133 -9.25 -7.22 -14.95
N GLU A 134 -8.59 -6.06 -14.92
CA GLU A 134 -8.70 -5.08 -16.01
C GLU A 134 -7.99 -5.56 -17.27
N ASP A 135 -8.42 -5.01 -18.41
CA ASP A 135 -7.76 -5.27 -19.70
C ASP A 135 -6.49 -4.42 -19.87
N GLY A 136 -5.51 -5.00 -20.54
CA GLY A 136 -4.22 -4.39 -20.80
C GLY A 136 -3.29 -4.33 -19.57
N THR A 137 -2.26 -3.48 -19.70
CA THR A 137 -1.27 -3.17 -18.67
C THR A 137 -1.46 -1.74 -18.19
N ARG A 138 -1.29 -1.54 -16.88
CA ARG A 138 -1.31 -0.23 -16.22
C ARG A 138 0.02 0.02 -15.51
N VAL A 139 0.48 1.26 -15.54
CA VAL A 139 1.72 1.68 -14.89
C VAL A 139 1.41 2.81 -13.92
N ARG A 140 1.64 2.59 -12.62
CA ARG A 140 1.45 3.58 -11.56
C ARG A 140 2.81 4.17 -11.18
N LEU A 141 2.88 5.50 -11.12
CA LEU A 141 4.10 6.25 -10.80
C LEU A 141 3.84 7.22 -9.64
N PRO A 142 3.72 6.72 -8.40
CA PRO A 142 3.55 7.55 -7.21
C PRO A 142 4.88 8.16 -6.76
N LEU A 143 4.78 9.39 -6.28
CA LEU A 143 5.73 10.05 -5.41
C LEU A 143 5.15 10.01 -3.99
N GLU A 144 5.92 9.44 -3.08
CA GLU A 144 5.55 9.27 -1.67
C GLU A 144 6.42 10.19 -0.82
N ILE A 145 5.81 10.82 0.18
CA ILE A 145 6.49 11.65 1.16
C ILE A 145 6.05 11.17 2.53
N ALA A 146 6.96 11.12 3.50
CA ALA A 146 6.61 10.93 4.90
C ALA A 146 7.29 11.96 5.79
N LYS A 147 6.58 12.39 6.82
CA LYS A 147 7.13 13.29 7.83
C LYS A 147 6.54 13.02 9.21
N LYS A 148 7.43 12.95 10.19
CA LYS A 148 7.06 12.70 11.59
C LYS A 148 6.96 13.98 12.42
N PHE A 149 5.87 14.09 13.17
CA PHE A 149 5.57 15.16 14.13
C PHE A 149 5.28 14.54 15.50
N GLY A 150 6.34 14.16 16.22
CA GLY A 150 6.21 13.48 17.51
C GLY A 150 5.62 12.08 17.36
N ARG A 151 4.38 11.87 17.81
CA ARG A 151 3.65 10.60 17.67
C ARG A 151 2.78 10.51 16.42
N LEU A 152 2.57 11.64 15.74
CA LEU A 152 1.82 11.73 14.49
C LEU A 152 2.80 11.61 13.34
N GLU A 153 2.46 10.87 12.30
CA GLU A 153 3.21 10.86 11.06
C GLU A 153 2.23 10.97 9.87
N LEU A 154 2.66 11.74 8.88
CA LEU A 154 1.85 12.18 7.76
C LEU A 154 2.49 11.69 6.47
N ASN A 155 1.71 11.04 5.63
CA ASN A 155 2.17 10.42 4.39
C ASN A 155 1.29 10.84 3.21
N PRO A 156 1.57 11.99 2.57
CA PRO A 156 0.94 12.34 1.30
C PRO A 156 1.56 11.58 0.13
N GLU A 157 0.72 11.21 -0.83
CA GLU A 157 1.10 10.58 -2.09
C GLU A 157 0.45 11.33 -3.26
N VAL A 158 1.17 11.45 -4.37
CA VAL A 158 0.63 11.94 -5.64
C VAL A 158 1.34 11.24 -6.80
N GLY A 159 0.64 11.02 -7.90
CA GLY A 159 1.27 10.44 -9.08
C GLY A 159 0.33 10.29 -10.26
N VAL A 160 0.71 9.44 -11.19
CA VAL A 160 -0.11 9.12 -12.37
C VAL A 160 -0.30 7.62 -12.52
N LEU A 161 -1.47 7.23 -12.99
CA LEU A 161 -1.78 5.90 -13.51
C LEU A 161 -1.90 6.01 -15.02
N VAL A 162 -1.02 5.33 -15.75
CA VAL A 162 -1.01 5.28 -17.22
C VAL A 162 -1.50 3.91 -17.66
N SER A 163 -2.56 3.89 -18.45
CA SER A 163 -3.19 2.65 -18.90
C SER A 163 -3.01 2.46 -20.41
N THR A 164 -2.66 1.24 -20.83
CA THR A 164 -2.60 0.88 -22.26
C THR A 164 -3.99 0.84 -22.90
N VAL A 165 -5.01 0.48 -22.11
CA VAL A 165 -6.43 0.53 -22.46
C VAL A 165 -7.10 1.52 -21.50
N GLY A 166 -7.90 2.46 -22.02
CA GLY A 166 -8.53 3.50 -21.21
C GLY A 166 -7.76 4.82 -21.20
N ARG A 167 -8.02 5.66 -20.20
CA ARG A 167 -7.41 6.99 -20.05
C ARG A 167 -6.46 7.00 -18.86
N SER A 168 -5.47 7.89 -18.89
CA SER A 168 -4.60 8.13 -17.74
C SER A 168 -5.30 8.93 -16.65
N GLU A 169 -4.90 8.67 -15.41
CA GLU A 169 -5.50 9.24 -14.21
C GLU A 169 -4.41 9.80 -13.29
N TRP A 170 -4.77 10.81 -12.50
CA TRP A 170 -4.03 11.24 -11.33
C TRP A 170 -4.40 10.34 -10.17
N ILE A 171 -3.40 9.98 -9.37
CA ILE A 171 -3.59 9.39 -8.06
C ILE A 171 -3.22 10.44 -7.02
N TYR A 172 -3.95 10.45 -5.91
CA TYR A 172 -3.59 11.24 -4.75
C TYR A 172 -4.05 10.54 -3.48
N GLY A 173 -3.24 10.66 -2.44
CA GLY A 173 -3.51 10.00 -1.18
C GLY A 173 -2.94 10.79 -0.01
N PHE A 174 -3.52 10.59 1.16
CA PHE A 174 -3.04 11.15 2.40
C PHE A 174 -3.36 10.21 3.55
N VAL A 175 -2.31 9.74 4.23
CA VAL A 175 -2.43 8.93 5.46
C VAL A 175 -1.92 9.75 6.64
N ALA A 176 -2.67 9.72 7.73
CA ALA A 176 -2.22 10.17 9.03
C ALA A 176 -2.30 9.01 10.02
N GLY A 177 -1.17 8.67 10.65
CA GLY A 177 -1.11 7.60 11.63
C GLY A 177 -0.57 8.06 12.97
N THR A 178 -0.88 7.29 14.01
CA THR A 178 -0.27 7.48 15.33
C THR A 178 -0.15 6.16 16.08
N GLU A 179 0.96 6.00 16.80
CA GLU A 179 1.13 4.91 17.75
C GLU A 179 0.18 5.14 18.93
N LEU A 180 -0.87 4.33 19.08
CA LEU A 180 -1.76 4.37 20.25
C LEU A 180 -1.06 3.76 21.48
N THR A 181 -0.33 2.66 21.27
CA THR A 181 0.52 1.98 22.25
C THR A 181 1.84 1.56 21.59
N LYS A 182 2.78 0.99 22.36
CA LYS A 182 4.02 0.43 21.80
C LYS A 182 3.80 -0.71 20.79
N LYS A 183 2.62 -1.33 20.81
CA LYS A 183 2.28 -2.47 19.94
C LYS A 183 1.16 -2.16 18.94
N THR A 184 0.41 -1.09 19.15
CA THR A 184 -0.78 -0.77 18.36
C THR A 184 -0.63 0.60 17.74
N GLU A 185 -0.80 0.62 16.43
CA GLU A 185 -0.86 1.80 15.59
C GLU A 185 -2.25 1.91 14.97
N VAL A 186 -2.74 3.14 14.82
CA VAL A 186 -4.00 3.44 14.14
C VAL A 186 -3.76 4.52 13.09
N MET A 187 -4.46 4.41 11.96
CA MET A 187 -4.30 5.28 10.80
C MET A 187 -5.66 5.67 10.23
N ALA A 188 -5.71 6.84 9.61
CA ALA A 188 -6.82 7.29 8.79
C ALA A 188 -6.29 7.76 7.44
N GLU A 189 -7.07 7.54 6.39
CA GLU A 189 -6.69 7.78 5.00
C GLU A 189 -7.79 8.44 4.21
N LEU A 190 -7.38 9.35 3.32
CA LEU A 190 -8.13 9.73 2.13
C LEU A 190 -7.32 9.29 0.91
N ASN A 191 -7.95 8.56 0.00
CA ASN A 191 -7.33 8.10 -1.24
C ASN A 191 -8.27 8.38 -2.41
N GLY A 192 -7.74 8.78 -3.55
CA GLY A 192 -8.57 9.08 -4.71
C GLY A 192 -7.85 9.00 -6.04
N PHE A 193 -8.69 8.84 -7.06
CA PHE A 193 -8.31 8.84 -8.47
C PHE A 193 -9.06 9.96 -9.17
N SER A 194 -8.40 10.61 -10.12
CA SER A 194 -9.08 11.59 -10.94
C SER A 194 -8.60 11.55 -12.38
N ARG A 195 -9.51 11.73 -13.33
CA ARG A 195 -9.11 11.91 -14.74
C ARG A 195 -8.16 13.10 -14.86
N SER A 196 -7.27 13.10 -15.86
CA SER A 196 -6.31 14.21 -16.06
C SER A 196 -6.95 15.60 -16.21
N ASN A 197 -8.25 15.68 -16.50
CA ASN A 197 -9.03 16.91 -16.59
C ASN A 197 -9.92 17.19 -15.37
N PHE A 198 -9.78 16.43 -14.28
CA PHE A 198 -10.56 16.51 -13.04
C PHE A 198 -12.08 16.40 -13.20
N SER A 199 -12.55 15.82 -14.31
CA SER A 199 -13.99 15.67 -14.60
C SER A 199 -14.65 14.50 -13.86
N GLN A 200 -13.84 13.54 -13.40
CA GLN A 200 -14.26 12.43 -12.57
C GLN A 200 -13.27 12.34 -11.42
N ASP A 201 -13.81 12.19 -10.24
CA ASP A 201 -13.09 12.23 -8.98
C ASP A 201 -13.66 11.13 -8.10
N GLU A 202 -12.86 10.09 -7.88
CA GLU A 202 -13.15 9.02 -6.96
C GLU A 202 -12.44 9.32 -5.65
N LEU A 203 -13.13 9.11 -4.53
CA LEU A 203 -12.57 9.41 -3.22
C LEU A 203 -13.06 8.36 -2.24
N ALA A 204 -12.14 7.77 -1.50
CA ALA A 204 -12.40 6.85 -0.40
C ALA A 204 -11.86 7.41 0.91
N ILE A 205 -12.55 7.06 2.00
CA ILE A 205 -12.03 7.21 3.36
C ILE A 205 -11.79 5.83 3.95
N ASN A 206 -10.68 5.65 4.64
CA ASN A 206 -10.30 4.36 5.20
C ASN A 206 -9.69 4.53 6.61
N PHE A 207 -9.94 3.55 7.48
CA PHE A 207 -9.39 3.51 8.83
C PHE A 207 -8.68 2.19 9.06
N GLY A 208 -7.40 2.25 9.40
CA GLY A 208 -6.54 1.09 9.55
C GLY A 208 -5.93 0.97 10.94
N TRP A 209 -5.44 -0.23 11.25
CA TRP A 209 -4.62 -0.50 12.40
C TRP A 209 -3.52 -1.51 12.09
N ARG A 210 -2.46 -1.45 12.87
CA ARG A 210 -1.44 -2.48 12.97
C ARG A 210 -1.25 -2.88 14.42
N HIS A 211 -1.23 -4.17 14.70
CA HIS A 211 -1.03 -4.72 16.03
C HIS A 211 0.10 -5.75 16.04
N LYS A 212 1.22 -5.42 16.68
CA LYS A 212 2.39 -6.28 16.78
C LYS A 212 2.14 -7.39 17.80
N PHE A 213 2.04 -8.64 17.30
CA PHE A 213 2.01 -9.81 18.16
C PHE A 213 3.42 -10.22 18.62
N SER A 214 4.37 -10.18 17.69
CA SER A 214 5.79 -10.45 17.92
C SER A 214 6.66 -9.56 17.03
N GLU A 215 7.98 -9.70 17.11
CA GLU A 215 8.91 -9.01 16.21
C GLU A 215 8.78 -9.44 14.74
N HIS A 216 8.20 -10.62 14.47
CA HIS A 216 8.10 -11.19 13.12
C HIS A 216 6.67 -11.27 12.59
N ALA A 217 5.67 -10.86 13.38
CA ALA A 217 4.26 -11.03 13.02
C ALA A 217 3.42 -9.87 13.53
N ILE A 218 2.75 -9.21 12.58
CA ILE A 218 1.93 -8.03 12.80
C ILE A 218 0.57 -8.29 12.18
N TRP A 219 -0.48 -8.15 12.97
CA TRP A 219 -1.83 -8.16 12.45
C TRP A 219 -2.16 -6.78 11.90
N ILE A 220 -2.63 -6.75 10.66
CA ILE A 220 -2.94 -5.52 9.95
C ILE A 220 -4.37 -5.60 9.42
N GLY A 221 -5.09 -4.50 9.50
CA GLY A 221 -6.42 -4.43 8.92
C GLY A 221 -6.92 -3.01 8.71
N SER A 222 -7.87 -2.85 7.80
CA SER A 222 -8.54 -1.60 7.51
C SER A 222 -9.98 -1.82 7.05
N VAL A 223 -10.81 -0.80 7.29
CA VAL A 223 -12.18 -0.73 6.78
C VAL A 223 -12.49 0.71 6.37
N GLY A 224 -13.05 0.85 5.18
CA GLY A 224 -13.32 2.12 4.56
C GLY A 224 -14.58 2.10 3.70
N HIS A 225 -14.91 3.26 3.16
CA HIS A 225 -16.02 3.43 2.23
C HIS A 225 -15.70 4.50 1.20
N GLU A 226 -16.13 4.27 -0.03
CA GLU A 226 -16.06 5.27 -1.09
C GLU A 226 -17.04 6.42 -0.79
N LEU A 227 -16.52 7.64 -0.72
CA LEU A 227 -17.32 8.85 -0.55
C LEU A 227 -17.86 9.37 -1.87
N ARG A 228 -17.15 9.10 -2.97
CA ARG A 228 -17.51 9.55 -4.31
C ARG A 228 -17.06 8.51 -5.34
N SER A 229 -17.99 8.11 -6.20
CA SER A 229 -17.73 7.28 -7.38
C SER A 229 -18.66 7.78 -8.51
N PRO A 230 -18.15 8.51 -9.52
CA PRO A 230 -18.98 9.17 -10.53
C PRO A 230 -19.73 8.21 -11.45
N ASP A 231 -19.13 7.06 -11.76
CA ASP A 231 -19.61 6.12 -12.76
C ASP A 231 -20.15 4.81 -12.14
N ALA A 232 -20.00 4.61 -10.83
CA ALA A 232 -20.43 3.42 -10.12
C ALA A 232 -21.04 3.73 -8.73
N PRO A 233 -21.82 2.80 -8.15
CA PRO A 233 -22.21 2.92 -6.76
C PRO A 233 -20.99 2.86 -5.84
N THR A 234 -21.01 3.63 -4.76
CA THR A 234 -19.97 3.59 -3.73
C THR A 234 -19.90 2.22 -3.06
N ALA A 235 -18.68 1.74 -2.80
CA ALA A 235 -18.42 0.47 -2.14
C ALA A 235 -17.89 0.61 -0.71
N TRP A 236 -18.18 -0.41 0.11
CA TRP A 236 -17.34 -0.71 1.27
C TRP A 236 -16.06 -1.38 0.82
N ILE A 237 -14.93 -0.99 1.42
CA ILE A 237 -13.63 -1.56 1.14
C ILE A 237 -12.99 -2.03 2.43
N GLY A 238 -12.12 -3.04 2.36
CA GLY A 238 -11.29 -3.36 3.50
C GLY A 238 -10.25 -4.43 3.24
N TYR A 239 -9.37 -4.53 4.23
CA TYR A 239 -8.17 -5.33 4.19
C TYR A 239 -8.01 -6.01 5.54
N PHE A 240 -7.69 -7.30 5.56
CA PHE A 240 -7.41 -8.04 6.78
C PHE A 240 -6.31 -9.06 6.53
N GLY A 241 -5.20 -8.95 7.26
CA GLY A 241 -4.07 -9.84 6.99
C GLY A 241 -3.06 -9.90 8.11
N VAL A 242 -2.01 -10.65 7.83
CA VAL A 242 -0.82 -10.73 8.66
C VAL A 242 0.38 -10.30 7.81
N GLN A 243 1.18 -9.41 8.38
CA GLN A 243 2.48 -9.00 7.87
C GLN A 243 3.55 -9.78 8.63
N LEU A 244 4.40 -10.46 7.86
CA LEU A 244 5.53 -11.25 8.36
C LEU A 244 6.83 -10.54 8.00
N VAL A 245 7.68 -10.30 9.00
CA VAL A 245 8.93 -9.54 8.83
C VAL A 245 10.10 -10.44 9.23
N TYR A 246 11.14 -10.55 8.39
CA TYR A 246 12.34 -11.35 8.69
C TYR A 246 13.58 -10.92 7.89
#